data_AF-A0A933FB47-F1
#
_entry.id   AF-A0A933FB47-F1
#
_cell.length_a   1.000
_cell.length_b   1.000
_cell.length_c   1.000
_cell.angle_alpha   90.00
_cell.angle_beta   90.00
_cell.angle_gamma   90.00
#
_symmetry.space_group_name_H-M   'P 1'
#
loop_
_entity.id
_entity.type
_entity.pdbx_description
1 polymer ?
#
loop_
_entity_poly.entity_id
_entity_poly.type
_entity_poly.pdbx_seq_one_letter_code
_entity_poly.pdbx_strand_id
1 'polypeptide(L)'
;MGTNDDISPDSLRAELRRFAELILRLDGEGHLLHATPRILKLLGDLRSKLFAYEVRGTGRLAPPPPEAAPPGGGPGIVDDALRRQREAEAEWKRPFDPDREPD
;
A
#
# COMPACT_ATOMS: atom_id res chain seq x y z
N MET A 1 16.16 10.67 13.20
CA MET A 1 14.77 11.02 12.88
C MET A 1 14.71 11.39 11.41
N GLY A 2 14.23 10.48 10.56
CA GLY A 2 14.37 10.60 9.10
C GLY A 2 13.24 11.42 8.45
N THR A 3 13.63 12.55 7.88
CA THR A 3 13.12 13.21 6.66
C THR A 3 11.97 12.50 5.93
N ASN A 4 10.74 12.68 6.39
CA ASN A 4 9.53 12.28 5.67
C ASN A 4 8.47 13.40 5.78
N ASP A 5 8.94 14.66 5.68
CA ASP A 5 8.11 15.87 5.67
C ASP A 5 7.60 16.23 4.27
N ASP A 6 8.10 15.59 3.20
CA ASP A 6 7.81 15.97 1.80
C ASP A 6 6.96 14.94 1.02
N ILE A 7 6.05 14.22 1.69
CA ILE A 7 5.09 13.36 0.96
C ILE A 7 3.95 14.24 0.41
N SER A 8 4.23 14.94 -0.68
CA SER A 8 3.20 15.64 -1.45
C SER A 8 2.33 14.64 -2.23
N PRO A 9 1.00 14.80 -2.25
CA PRO A 9 0.10 13.96 -3.04
C PRO A 9 0.52 13.85 -4.52
N ASP A 10 0.98 14.95 -5.11
CA ASP A 10 1.37 14.99 -6.52
C ASP A 10 2.67 14.22 -6.79
N SER A 11 3.62 14.29 -5.86
CA SER A 11 4.85 13.49 -5.93
C SER A 11 4.52 11.99 -5.85
N LEU A 12 3.65 11.60 -4.93
CA LEU A 12 3.23 10.22 -4.75
C LEU A 12 2.48 9.68 -5.99
N ARG A 13 1.56 10.46 -6.56
CA ARG A 13 0.91 10.11 -7.83
C ARG A 13 1.93 9.92 -8.95
N ALA A 14 2.92 10.80 -9.06
CA ALA A 14 3.95 10.70 -10.08
C ALA A 14 4.82 9.44 -9.88
N GLU A 15 5.14 9.07 -8.65
CA GLU A 15 5.85 7.82 -8.35
C GLU A 15 5.05 6.57 -8.72
N LEU A 16 3.75 6.54 -8.41
CA LEU A 16 2.87 5.43 -8.80
C LEU A 16 2.80 5.27 -10.32
N ARG A 17 2.64 6.38 -11.05
CA ARG A 17 2.64 6.36 -12.53
C ARG A 17 3.94 5.81 -13.10
N ARG A 18 5.08 6.31 -12.62
CA ARG A 18 6.40 5.82 -13.04
C ARG A 18 6.60 4.33 -12.76
N PHE A 19 6.06 3.83 -11.66
CA PHE A 19 6.13 2.40 -11.32
C PHE A 19 5.26 1.55 -12.25
N ALA A 20 4.04 2.00 -12.57
CA ALA A 20 3.19 1.34 -13.55
C ALA A 20 3.82 1.32 -14.96
N GLU A 21 4.39 2.44 -15.41
CA GLU A 21 5.12 2.54 -16.67
C GLU A 21 6.32 1.59 -16.72
N LEU A 22 7.06 1.46 -15.61
CA LEU A 22 8.16 0.50 -15.50
C LEU A 22 7.69 -0.94 -15.68
N ILE A 23 6.58 -1.33 -15.04
CA ILE A 23 6.02 -2.69 -15.15
C ILE A 23 5.61 -2.97 -16.60
N LEU A 24 4.84 -2.07 -17.22
CA LEU A 24 4.39 -2.22 -18.60
C LEU A 24 5.56 -2.32 -19.58
N ARG A 25 6.61 -1.51 -19.37
CA ARG A 25 7.82 -1.56 -20.20
C ARG A 25 8.55 -2.89 -20.04
N LEU A 26 8.74 -3.37 -18.81
CA LEU A 26 9.41 -4.65 -18.56
C LEU A 26 8.62 -5.84 -19.11
N ASP A 27 7.30 -5.78 -19.09
CA ASP A 27 6.42 -6.77 -19.71
C ASP A 27 6.58 -6.76 -21.25
N GLY A 28 6.50 -5.57 -21.86
CA GLY A 28 6.69 -5.40 -23.31
C GLY A 28 8.09 -5.82 -23.80
N GLU A 29 9.11 -5.72 -22.96
CA GLU A 29 10.49 -6.17 -23.23
C GLU A 29 10.71 -7.67 -22.89
N GLY A 30 9.72 -8.38 -22.33
CA GLY A 30 9.86 -9.78 -21.91
C GLY A 30 10.79 -9.99 -20.70
N HIS A 31 11.05 -8.92 -19.94
CA HIS A 31 11.98 -8.90 -18.81
C HIS A 31 11.30 -8.84 -17.44
N LEU A 32 9.96 -8.86 -17.39
CA LEU A 32 9.19 -8.70 -16.15
C LEU A 32 9.67 -9.62 -15.03
N LEU A 33 9.76 -10.93 -15.29
CA LEU A 33 10.18 -11.90 -14.28
C LEU A 33 11.69 -11.81 -13.95
N HIS A 34 12.52 -11.40 -14.90
CA HIS A 34 13.96 -11.19 -14.66
C HIS A 34 14.22 -9.99 -13.74
N ALA A 35 13.33 -8.99 -13.77
CA ALA A 35 13.43 -7.79 -12.95
C ALA A 35 12.77 -7.92 -11.56
N THR A 36 12.27 -9.10 -11.19
CA THR A 36 11.50 -9.33 -9.95
C THR A 36 12.12 -8.73 -8.68
N PRO A 37 13.43 -8.93 -8.37
CA PRO A 37 14.02 -8.36 -7.16
C PRO A 37 13.95 -6.81 -7.12
N ARG A 38 14.11 -6.17 -8.28
CA ARG A 38 14.01 -4.71 -8.41
C ARG A 38 12.57 -4.24 -8.24
N ILE A 39 11.62 -4.94 -8.84
CA ILE A 39 10.19 -4.63 -8.73
C ILE A 39 9.75 -4.70 -7.27
N LEU A 40 10.10 -5.77 -6.56
CA LEU A 40 9.76 -5.95 -5.14
C LEU A 40 10.34 -4.85 -4.25
N LYS A 41 11.57 -4.42 -4.51
CA LYS A 41 12.19 -3.31 -3.78
C LYS A 41 11.41 -2.01 -3.97
N LEU A 42 11.14 -1.63 -5.23
CA LEU A 42 10.41 -0.41 -5.55
C LEU A 42 8.97 -0.43 -5.01
N LEU A 43 8.30 -1.58 -5.07
CA LEU A 43 6.98 -1.77 -4.49
C LEU A 43 7.00 -1.57 -2.96
N GLY A 44 8.02 -2.09 -2.27
CA GLY A 44 8.20 -1.90 -0.83
C GLY A 44 8.38 -0.44 -0.44
N ASP A 45 9.18 0.30 -1.21
CA ASP A 45 9.39 1.74 -1.02
C ASP A 45 8.09 2.53 -1.23
N LEU A 46 7.36 2.24 -2.32
CA LEU A 46 6.06 2.86 -2.62
C LEU A 46 5.01 2.57 -1.54
N ARG A 47 4.93 1.32 -1.08
CA ARG A 47 4.02 0.93 0.01
C ARG A 47 4.29 1.76 1.26
N SER A 48 5.56 1.96 1.61
CA SER A 48 5.94 2.74 2.79
C SER A 48 5.50 4.21 2.67
N LYS A 49 5.61 4.80 1.46
CA LYS A 49 5.17 6.18 1.19
C LYS A 49 3.64 6.31 1.18
N LEU A 50 2.93 5.36 0.57
CA LEU A 50 1.47 5.29 0.61
C LEU A 50 0.96 5.21 2.05
N PHE A 51 1.56 4.34 2.87
CA PHE A 51 1.19 4.23 4.27
C PHE A 51 1.39 5.54 5.03
N ALA A 52 2.53 6.20 4.83
CA ALA A 52 2.79 7.50 5.46
C ALA A 52 1.80 8.58 4.99
N TYR A 53 1.40 8.59 3.71
CA TYR A 53 0.36 9.45 3.18
C TYR A 53 -1.01 9.16 3.81
N GLU A 54 -1.40 7.89 3.96
CA GLU A 54 -2.68 7.51 4.55
C GLU A 54 -2.78 7.83 6.05
N VAL A 55 -1.68 7.68 6.79
CA VAL A 55 -1.64 8.00 8.22
C VAL A 55 -1.63 9.52 8.46
N ARG A 56 -0.87 10.28 7.67
CA ARG A 56 -0.60 11.70 7.95
C ARG A 56 -1.41 12.67 7.08
N GLY A 57 -1.66 12.31 5.82
CA GLY A 57 -2.30 13.16 4.83
C GLY A 57 -3.82 13.00 4.75
N THR A 58 -4.33 11.78 4.87
CA THR A 58 -5.79 11.51 4.80
C THR A 58 -6.41 11.18 6.15
N GLY A 59 -5.59 10.81 7.14
CA GLY A 59 -6.06 10.39 8.46
C GLY A 59 -6.80 9.05 8.48
N ARG A 60 -6.90 8.35 7.34
CA ARG A 60 -7.66 7.09 7.20
C ARG A 60 -7.08 5.95 8.02
N LEU A 61 -5.77 5.96 8.25
CA LEU A 61 -5.07 4.95 9.05
C LEU A 61 -4.57 5.49 10.40
N ALA A 62 -5.00 6.69 10.80
CA ALA A 62 -4.67 7.18 12.14
C ALA A 62 -5.30 6.26 13.19
N PRO A 63 -4.58 5.87 14.26
CA PRO A 63 -5.17 5.05 15.31
C PRO A 63 -6.40 5.76 15.88
N PRO A 64 -7.50 5.02 16.16
CA PRO A 64 -8.64 5.61 16.81
C PRO A 64 -8.21 6.17 18.18
N PRO A 65 -8.90 7.20 18.69
CA PRO A 65 -8.58 7.79 19.99
C PRO A 65 -8.53 6.71 21.08
N PRO A 66 -7.68 6.90 22.12
CA PRO A 66 -7.34 5.86 23.10
C PRO A 66 -8.54 5.29 23.87
N GLU A 67 -9.70 5.94 23.83
CA GLU A 67 -10.96 5.47 24.42
C GLU A 67 -11.62 4.30 23.65
N ALA A 68 -11.19 4.00 22.41
CA ALA A 68 -11.82 3.00 21.54
C ALA A 68 -11.08 1.65 21.44
N ALA A 69 -9.92 1.50 22.09
CA ALA A 69 -9.13 0.27 22.00
C ALA A 69 -9.60 -0.79 23.02
N PRO A 70 -10.08 -1.97 22.60
CA PRO A 70 -10.41 -3.04 23.54
C PRO A 70 -9.13 -3.57 24.22
N PRO A 71 -9.18 -3.86 25.53
CA PRO A 71 -8.02 -4.38 26.25
C PRO A 71 -7.84 -5.88 25.96
N GLY A 72 -6.69 -6.25 25.37
CA GLY A 72 -6.31 -7.67 25.30
C GLY A 72 -5.45 -8.03 24.09
N GLY A 73 -4.12 -7.94 24.25
CA GLY A 73 -3.18 -8.56 23.33
C GLY A 73 -3.16 -10.08 23.52
N GLY A 74 -3.58 -10.82 22.49
CA GLY A 74 -3.63 -12.28 22.45
C GLY A 74 -3.55 -12.81 21.01
N PRO A 75 -3.64 -14.14 20.77
CA PRO A 75 -3.13 -14.89 19.59
C PRO A 75 -3.66 -14.51 18.19
N GLY A 76 -4.55 -13.52 18.10
CA GLY A 76 -5.26 -13.12 16.89
C GLY A 76 -4.41 -12.41 15.84
N ILE A 77 -3.11 -12.15 16.06
CA ILE A 77 -2.24 -11.46 15.09
C ILE A 77 -2.10 -12.28 13.80
N VAL A 78 -2.00 -13.61 13.90
CA VAL A 78 -1.87 -14.50 12.73
C VAL A 78 -3.21 -14.61 12.00
N ASP A 79 -4.33 -14.76 12.72
CA ASP A 79 -5.66 -14.82 12.12
C ASP A 79 -6.07 -13.49 11.47
N ASP A 80 -5.69 -12.37 12.08
CA ASP A 80 -5.86 -11.04 11.53
C ASP A 80 -4.99 -10.83 10.28
N ALA A 81 -3.75 -11.34 10.27
CA ALA A 81 -2.89 -11.29 9.09
C ALA A 81 -3.46 -12.13 7.93
N LEU A 82 -3.97 -13.34 8.23
CA LEU A 82 -4.61 -14.22 7.26
C LEU A 82 -5.93 -13.62 6.73
N ARG A 83 -6.71 -12.95 7.58
CA ARG A 83 -7.92 -12.23 7.16
C ARG A 83 -7.59 -11.10 6.19
N ARG A 84 -6.61 -10.25 6.54
CA ARG A 84 -6.12 -9.18 5.65
C ARG A 84 -5.58 -9.72 4.33
N GLN A 85 -4.92 -10.89 4.33
CA GLN A 85 -4.45 -11.52 3.10
C GLN A 85 -5.63 -11.91 2.19
N ARG A 86 -6.69 -12.52 2.75
CA ARG A 86 -7.89 -12.89 1.98
C ARG A 86 -8.64 -11.67 1.45
N GLU A 87 -8.74 -10.62 2.25
CA GLU A 87 -9.33 -9.34 1.83
C GLU A 87 -8.54 -8.73 0.67
N ALA A 88 -7.20 -8.69 0.77
CA ALA A 88 -6.33 -8.22 -0.31
C ALA A 88 -6.42 -9.07 -1.58
N GLU A 89 -6.53 -10.40 -1.46
CA GLU A 89 -6.73 -11.29 -2.63
C GLU A 89 -8.09 -11.07 -3.30
N ALA A 90 -9.14 -10.79 -2.52
CA ALA A 90 -10.46 -10.47 -3.04
C ALA A 90 -10.48 -9.10 -3.72
N GLU A 91 -9.82 -8.12 -3.13
CA GLU A 91 -9.63 -6.78 -3.70
C GLU A 91 -8.84 -6.85 -5.02
N TRP A 92 -7.76 -7.64 -5.07
CA TRP A 92 -6.94 -7.82 -6.28
C TRP A 92 -7.70 -8.43 -7.46
N LYS A 93 -8.65 -9.33 -7.20
CA LYS A 93 -9.48 -9.95 -8.24
C LYS A 93 -10.64 -9.05 -8.68
N ARG A 94 -10.92 -7.98 -7.93
CA ARG A 94 -12.01 -7.07 -8.23
C ARG A 94 -11.52 -5.99 -9.21
N PRO A 95 -12.33 -5.61 -10.21
CA PRO A 95 -12.03 -4.43 -11.01
C PRO A 95 -11.89 -3.21 -10.11
N PHE A 96 -10.78 -2.48 -10.23
CA PHE A 96 -10.59 -1.21 -9.52
C PHE A 96 -11.63 -0.19 -9.99
N ASP A 97 -12.40 0.37 -9.05
CA ASP A 97 -13.43 1.39 -9.29
C ASP A 97 -13.05 2.65 -8.49
N PRO A 98 -12.65 3.75 -9.17
CA PRO A 98 -12.18 4.96 -8.49
C PRO A 98 -13.28 5.74 -7.77
N ASP A 99 -14.55 5.52 -8.12
CA ASP A 99 -15.71 6.26 -7.57
C ASP A 99 -16.34 5.53 -6.37
N ARG A 100 -15.85 4.33 -6.04
CA ARG A 100 -16.31 3.54 -4.92
C ARG A 100 -15.46 3.85 -3.68
N GLU A 101 -16.06 4.47 -2.67
CA GLU A 101 -15.41 4.56 -1.35
C GLU A 101 -15.18 3.14 -0.80
N PRO A 102 -14.00 2.84 -0.25
CA PRO A 102 -13.80 1.60 0.50
C PRO A 102 -14.66 1.63 1.76
N ASP A 103 -15.52 0.62 1.93
CA ASP A 103 -16.31 0.37 3.15
C ASP A 103 -15.42 0.24 4.40
#